data_AF-A0A851J0I2-F1
#
_entry.id   AF-A0A851J0I2-F1
#
_cell.length_a   1.000
_cell.length_b   1.000
_cell.length_c   1.000
_cell.angle_alpha   90.00
_cell.angle_beta   90.00
_cell.angle_gamma   90.00
#
_symmetry.space_group_name_H-M   'P 1'
#
loop_
_entity.id
_entity.type
_entity.pdbx_description
1 polymer ?
#
loop_
_entity_poly.entity_id
_entity_poly.type
_entity_poly.pdbx_seq_one_letter_code
_entity_poly.pdbx_strand_id
1 'polypeptide(L)'
;MKKLLLLIMMLVMSVIGTAAKKTLNKSFEGQYVRSTNTFTYVKDNLVFPNKTINYTVKDDSGLLDQIYNFIGQKYGVTDTDVVVLDIEGTASNKNKVMTIKKITNYQIPEDRLHPSVFGLPSSSTNTETTNDNTAGVSNNETETPNLNNTGSFFNQGN
;
A
#
# COMPACT_ATOMS: atom_id res chain seq x y z
N MET A 1 -11.03 -65.55 -14.71
CA MET A 1 -9.97 -64.82 -13.97
C MET A 1 -9.46 -63.55 -14.69
N LYS A 2 -9.41 -63.47 -16.03
CA LYS A 2 -8.90 -62.29 -16.77
C LYS A 2 -9.74 -60.99 -16.62
N LYS A 3 -11.06 -61.09 -16.42
CA LYS A 3 -11.96 -59.92 -16.30
C LYS A 3 -11.82 -59.18 -14.94
N LEU A 4 -11.43 -59.89 -13.88
CA LEU A 4 -11.24 -59.30 -12.55
C LEU A 4 -9.92 -58.52 -12.46
N LEU A 5 -8.86 -59.01 -13.12
CA LEU A 5 -7.56 -58.34 -13.20
C LEU A 5 -7.67 -56.96 -13.89
N LEU A 6 -8.45 -56.89 -14.97
CA LEU A 6 -8.67 -55.68 -15.75
C LEU A 6 -9.41 -54.59 -14.95
N LEU A 7 -10.35 -55.02 -14.10
CA LEU A 7 -11.14 -54.13 -13.23
C LEU A 7 -10.28 -53.55 -12.10
N ILE A 8 -9.36 -54.35 -11.54
CA ILE A 8 -8.38 -53.90 -10.53
C ILE A 8 -7.35 -52.93 -11.15
N MET A 9 -6.95 -53.16 -12.40
CA MET A 9 -5.98 -52.32 -13.11
C MET A 9 -6.56 -50.96 -13.57
N MET A 10 -7.88 -50.88 -13.82
CA MET A 10 -8.57 -49.60 -14.02
C MET A 10 -8.78 -48.80 -12.73
N LEU A 11 -8.92 -49.48 -11.58
CA LEU A 11 -9.14 -48.82 -10.29
C LEU A 11 -7.89 -48.04 -9.82
N VAL A 12 -6.68 -48.54 -10.10
CA VAL A 12 -5.42 -47.91 -9.66
C VAL A 12 -5.05 -46.62 -10.39
N MET A 13 -5.67 -46.33 -11.55
CA MET A 13 -5.43 -45.08 -12.29
C MET A 13 -6.39 -43.95 -11.88
N SER A 14 -7.41 -44.22 -11.05
CA SER A 14 -8.54 -43.30 -10.82
C SER A 14 -8.44 -42.42 -9.57
N VAL A 15 -7.32 -42.44 -8.82
CA VAL A 15 -7.21 -41.71 -7.54
C VAL A 15 -5.91 -40.90 -7.45
N ILE A 16 -5.64 -40.05 -8.43
CA ILE A 16 -4.76 -38.89 -8.22
C ILE A 16 -5.63 -37.64 -8.32
N GLY A 17 -6.49 -37.47 -7.31
CA GLY A 17 -7.17 -36.20 -7.11
C GLY A 17 -6.14 -35.18 -6.64
N THR A 18 -5.61 -34.38 -7.57
CA THR A 18 -4.88 -33.17 -7.18
C THR A 18 -5.91 -32.21 -6.58
N ALA A 19 -6.10 -32.27 -5.26
CA ALA A 19 -6.87 -31.26 -4.56
C ALA A 19 -6.20 -29.91 -4.83
N ALA A 20 -6.82 -29.07 -5.66
CA ALA A 20 -6.33 -27.74 -5.95
C ALA A 20 -6.25 -26.99 -4.62
N LYS A 21 -5.03 -26.76 -4.13
CA LYS A 21 -4.81 -26.02 -2.89
C LYS A 21 -5.37 -24.61 -3.10
N LYS A 22 -6.48 -24.28 -2.44
CA LYS A 22 -7.06 -22.93 -2.50
C LYS A 22 -5.96 -21.94 -2.13
N THR A 23 -5.68 -21.02 -3.03
CA THR A 23 -4.72 -19.95 -2.77
C THR A 23 -5.42 -18.96 -1.84
N LEU A 24 -5.01 -18.95 -0.58
CA LEU A 24 -5.58 -18.08 0.44
C LEU A 24 -4.89 -16.72 0.36
N ASN A 25 -5.68 -15.64 0.43
CA ASN A 25 -5.15 -14.30 0.61
C ASN A 25 -4.46 -14.18 1.98
N LYS A 26 -3.32 -13.50 2.01
CA LYS A 26 -2.54 -13.22 3.21
C LYS A 26 -2.14 -11.76 3.23
N SER A 27 -1.87 -11.25 4.43
CA SER A 27 -1.26 -9.94 4.61
C SER A 27 0.26 -10.03 4.38
N PHE A 28 0.80 -9.02 3.71
CA PHE A 28 2.23 -8.82 3.50
C PHE A 28 2.56 -7.35 3.68
N GLU A 29 3.64 -7.07 4.40
CA GLU A 29 4.26 -5.76 4.49
C GLU A 29 5.59 -5.83 3.75
N GLY A 30 5.84 -4.92 2.81
CA GLY A 30 7.06 -4.96 2.02
C GLY A 30 7.35 -3.69 1.26
N GLN A 31 8.55 -3.63 0.72
CA GLN A 31 9.04 -2.49 -0.06
C GLN A 31 8.66 -2.67 -1.53
N TYR A 32 8.13 -1.63 -2.17
CA TYR A 32 7.76 -1.65 -3.58
C TYR A 32 8.47 -0.53 -4.34
N VAL A 33 9.00 -0.87 -5.53
CA VAL A 33 9.60 0.07 -6.48
C VAL A 33 8.87 -0.06 -7.81
N ARG A 34 8.25 1.03 -8.26
CA ARG A 34 7.37 1.04 -9.44
C ARG A 34 8.11 0.86 -10.76
N SER A 35 9.26 1.51 -10.92
CA SER A 35 10.08 1.43 -12.14
C SER A 35 10.52 0.01 -12.49
N THR A 36 10.76 -0.84 -11.47
CA THR A 36 11.12 -2.25 -11.65
C THR A 36 9.94 -3.20 -11.40
N ASN A 37 8.78 -2.65 -11.06
CA ASN A 37 7.59 -3.38 -10.62
C ASN A 37 7.88 -4.50 -9.60
N THR A 38 8.77 -4.21 -8.64
CA THR A 38 9.30 -5.22 -7.70
C THR A 38 8.81 -4.95 -6.29
N PHE A 39 8.16 -5.96 -5.69
CA PHE A 39 7.79 -6.01 -4.28
C PHE A 39 8.73 -6.94 -3.52
N THR A 40 9.43 -6.39 -2.55
CA THR A 40 10.42 -7.05 -1.72
C THR A 40 9.84 -7.29 -0.34
N TYR A 41 9.76 -8.56 0.05
CA TYR A 41 9.19 -9.02 1.31
C TYR A 41 10.24 -9.79 2.12
N VAL A 42 10.39 -9.43 3.40
CA VAL A 42 11.23 -10.19 4.34
C VAL A 42 10.36 -11.24 5.00
N LYS A 43 10.64 -12.51 4.71
CA LYS A 43 9.94 -13.64 5.30
C LYS A 43 10.76 -14.22 6.44
N ASP A 44 10.24 -14.10 7.65
CA ASP A 44 10.75 -14.83 8.79
C ASP A 44 10.27 -16.28 8.76
N ASN A 45 11.23 -17.21 8.71
CA ASN A 45 10.96 -18.62 8.95
C ASN A 45 11.91 -19.09 10.07
N LEU A 46 11.44 -20.01 10.93
CA LEU A 46 12.22 -20.54 12.04
C LEU A 46 13.60 -21.10 11.64
N VAL A 47 13.71 -21.67 10.44
CA VAL A 47 14.96 -22.29 9.94
C VAL A 47 15.88 -21.28 9.26
N PHE A 48 15.30 -20.21 8.69
CA PHE A 48 16.03 -19.16 7.97
C PHE A 48 15.37 -17.81 8.27
N PRO A 49 15.82 -17.12 9.33
CA PRO A 49 15.31 -15.79 9.65
C PRO A 49 15.69 -14.81 8.54
N ASN A 50 14.87 -13.75 8.37
CA ASN A 50 15.17 -12.62 7.49
C ASN A 50 15.41 -12.97 6.01
N LYS A 51 14.70 -13.96 5.47
CA LYS A 51 14.86 -14.27 4.04
C LYS A 51 14.13 -13.24 3.20
N THR A 52 14.89 -12.44 2.46
CA THR A 52 14.35 -11.49 1.49
C THR A 52 13.89 -12.21 0.22
N ILE A 53 12.68 -11.86 -0.26
CA ILE A 53 12.09 -12.43 -1.48
C ILE A 53 11.51 -11.31 -2.33
N ASN A 54 11.87 -11.31 -3.61
CA ASN A 54 11.39 -10.35 -4.58
C ASN A 54 10.29 -10.98 -5.44
N TYR A 55 9.25 -10.20 -5.70
CA TYR A 55 8.11 -10.56 -6.53
C TYR A 55 7.82 -9.47 -7.55
N THR A 56 7.44 -9.85 -8.76
CA THR A 56 6.78 -8.93 -9.70
C THR A 56 5.34 -8.71 -9.23
N VAL A 57 4.89 -7.46 -9.21
CA VAL A 57 3.52 -7.14 -8.76
C VAL A 57 2.51 -7.27 -9.91
N LYS A 58 1.37 -7.88 -9.59
CA LYS A 58 0.14 -7.79 -10.36
C LYS A 58 -0.91 -7.14 -9.47
N ASP A 59 -1.31 -5.91 -9.80
CA ASP A 59 -2.34 -5.21 -9.04
C ASP A 59 -3.75 -5.55 -9.57
N ASP A 60 -4.52 -6.30 -8.79
CA ASP A 60 -5.94 -6.52 -9.03
C ASP A 60 -6.82 -5.59 -8.16
N SER A 61 -6.21 -4.73 -7.31
CA SER A 61 -6.94 -3.77 -6.47
C SER A 61 -7.30 -2.48 -7.21
N GLY A 62 -6.49 -2.08 -8.21
CA GLY A 62 -6.66 -0.83 -8.95
C GLY A 62 -6.32 0.43 -8.14
N LEU A 63 -5.75 0.27 -6.95
CA LEU A 63 -5.40 1.37 -6.05
C LEU A 63 -3.93 1.79 -6.16
N LEU A 64 -3.05 0.92 -6.66
CA LEU A 64 -1.61 1.18 -6.64
C LEU A 64 -1.25 2.44 -7.45
N ASP A 65 -1.78 2.55 -8.67
CA ASP A 65 -1.54 3.73 -9.51
C ASP A 65 -2.11 5.01 -8.91
N GLN A 66 -3.26 4.94 -8.24
CA GLN A 66 -3.88 6.10 -7.59
C GLN A 66 -3.03 6.60 -6.42
N ILE A 67 -2.50 5.69 -5.62
CA ILE A 67 -1.57 6.01 -4.54
C ILE A 67 -0.35 6.72 -5.12
N TYR A 68 0.30 6.14 -6.14
CA TYR A 68 1.48 6.74 -6.78
C TYR A 68 1.20 8.11 -7.39
N ASN A 69 0.05 8.28 -8.04
CA ASN A 69 -0.36 9.58 -8.57
C ASN A 69 -0.54 10.61 -7.45
N PHE A 70 -1.15 10.22 -6.32
CA PHE A 70 -1.35 11.10 -5.17
C PHE A 70 -0.03 11.48 -4.51
N ILE A 71 0.81 10.50 -4.15
CA ILE A 71 2.06 10.77 -3.45
C ILE A 71 3.11 11.42 -4.34
N GLY A 72 3.08 11.15 -5.65
CA GLY A 72 3.93 11.83 -6.63
C GLY A 72 3.59 13.31 -6.75
N GLN A 73 2.30 13.65 -6.83
CA GLN A 73 1.87 15.05 -6.87
C GLN A 73 2.09 15.77 -5.54
N LYS A 74 1.84 15.13 -4.40
CA LYS A 74 1.87 15.80 -3.10
C LYS A 74 3.27 15.87 -2.49
N TYR A 75 4.05 14.81 -2.62
CA TYR A 75 5.34 14.64 -1.94
C TYR A 75 6.52 14.49 -2.91
N GLY A 76 6.30 14.60 -4.23
CA GLY A 76 7.35 14.47 -5.23
C GLY A 76 7.93 13.06 -5.32
N VAL A 77 7.19 12.04 -4.88
CA VAL A 77 7.56 10.63 -5.03
C VAL A 77 7.61 10.25 -6.52
N THR A 78 8.63 9.52 -6.91
CA THR A 78 8.94 9.08 -8.27
C THR A 78 8.94 7.57 -8.37
N ASP A 79 8.93 7.03 -9.59
CA ASP A 79 8.87 5.58 -9.81
C ASP A 79 10.14 4.83 -9.34
N THR A 80 11.23 5.55 -9.05
CA THR A 80 12.47 4.98 -8.51
C THR A 80 12.49 4.92 -6.98
N ASP A 81 11.60 5.64 -6.31
CA ASP A 81 11.57 5.68 -4.85
C ASP A 81 10.99 4.37 -4.28
N VAL A 82 11.41 4.05 -3.05
CA VAL A 82 10.97 2.85 -2.34
C VAL A 82 9.79 3.20 -1.44
N VAL A 83 8.61 2.72 -1.78
CA VAL A 83 7.38 2.89 -0.98
C VAL A 83 7.10 1.61 -0.21
N VAL A 84 6.91 1.69 1.11
CA VAL A 84 6.46 0.54 1.90
C VAL A 84 4.95 0.37 1.71
N LEU A 85 4.50 -0.85 1.44
CA LEU A 85 3.10 -1.19 1.26
C LEU A 85 2.69 -2.32 2.20
N ASP A 86 1.54 -2.13 2.84
CA ASP A 86 0.80 -3.20 3.50
C ASP A 86 -0.31 -3.65 2.56
N ILE A 87 -0.32 -4.92 2.21
CA ILE A 87 -1.21 -5.48 1.20
C ILE A 87 -1.86 -6.77 1.67
N GLU A 88 -3.06 -7.04 1.19
CA GLU A 88 -3.67 -8.36 1.21
C GLU A 88 -3.66 -8.95 -0.20
N GLY A 89 -3.12 -10.16 -0.34
CA GLY A 89 -2.95 -10.77 -1.67
C GLY A 89 -2.44 -12.19 -1.63
N THR A 90 -1.95 -12.66 -2.79
CA THR A 90 -1.40 -14.00 -2.93
C THR A 90 0.01 -13.97 -3.51
N ALA A 91 0.95 -14.63 -2.84
CA ALA A 91 2.33 -14.78 -3.31
C ALA A 91 2.54 -16.15 -4.00
N SER A 92 2.94 -16.12 -5.26
CA SER A 92 3.36 -17.33 -5.99
C SER A 92 4.88 -17.47 -5.96
N ASN A 93 5.38 -18.38 -5.13
CA ASN A 93 6.82 -18.67 -5.04
C ASN A 93 7.40 -19.26 -6.33
N LYS A 94 6.59 -19.98 -7.11
CA LYS A 94 7.00 -20.62 -8.37
C LYS A 94 7.22 -19.58 -9.46
N ASN A 95 6.28 -18.65 -9.61
CA ASN A 95 6.30 -17.66 -10.70
C ASN A 95 6.88 -16.32 -10.26
N LYS A 96 7.21 -16.16 -8.96
CA LYS A 96 7.66 -14.89 -8.37
C LYS A 96 6.71 -13.73 -8.65
N VAL A 97 5.41 -13.98 -8.53
CA VAL A 97 4.35 -12.96 -8.68
C VAL A 97 3.64 -12.73 -7.36
N MET A 98 3.45 -11.46 -6.99
CA MET A 98 2.58 -11.00 -5.91
C MET A 98 1.31 -10.42 -6.53
N THR A 99 0.17 -11.09 -6.35
CA THR A 99 -1.13 -10.58 -6.79
C THR A 99 -1.74 -9.80 -5.63
N ILE A 100 -1.83 -8.48 -5.76
CA ILE A 100 -2.44 -7.60 -4.76
C ILE A 100 -3.95 -7.61 -4.97
N LYS A 101 -4.71 -7.94 -3.92
CA LYS A 101 -6.18 -7.84 -3.91
C LYS A 101 -6.67 -6.57 -3.23
N LYS A 102 -5.91 -6.08 -2.26
CA LYS A 102 -6.21 -4.87 -1.50
C LYS A 102 -4.91 -4.28 -0.98
N ILE A 103 -4.81 -2.96 -0.97
CA ILE A 103 -3.76 -2.22 -0.27
C ILE A 103 -4.40 -1.68 1.00
N THR A 104 -3.85 -2.04 2.16
CA THR A 104 -4.37 -1.62 3.46
C THR A 104 -3.69 -0.36 3.96
N ASN A 105 -2.43 -0.14 3.60
CA ASN A 105 -1.66 1.03 3.99
C ASN A 105 -0.46 1.25 3.06
N TYR A 106 0.10 2.45 3.09
CA TYR A 106 1.36 2.78 2.41
C TYR A 106 2.15 3.81 3.23
N GLN A 107 3.48 3.78 3.11
CA GLN A 107 4.38 4.74 3.74
C GLN A 107 5.14 5.53 2.69
N ILE A 108 5.08 6.86 2.81
CA ILE A 108 5.86 7.77 1.96
C ILE A 108 7.33 7.70 2.39
N PRO A 109 8.29 7.69 1.44
CA PRO A 109 9.70 7.78 1.74
C PRO A 109 10.05 8.98 2.62
N GLU A 110 10.91 8.79 3.62
CA GLU A 110 11.25 9.82 4.60
C GLU A 110 11.93 11.04 3.98
N ASP A 111 12.77 10.80 2.98
CA ASP A 111 13.45 11.83 2.19
C ASP A 111 12.49 12.69 1.36
N ARG A 112 11.29 12.16 1.06
CA ARG A 112 10.20 12.90 0.41
C ARG A 112 9.32 13.65 1.42
N LEU A 113 9.20 13.16 2.65
CA LEU A 113 8.50 13.85 3.74
C LEU A 113 9.31 15.02 4.31
N HIS A 114 10.62 14.88 4.37
CA HIS A 114 11.54 15.85 4.96
C HIS A 114 12.67 16.26 4.01
N PRO A 115 12.35 16.80 2.82
CA PRO A 115 13.32 17.00 1.73
C PRO A 115 14.49 17.91 2.11
N SER A 116 14.27 18.90 2.99
CA SER A 116 15.33 19.79 3.47
C SER A 116 16.45 19.08 4.23
N VAL A 117 16.13 18.00 4.96
CA VAL A 117 17.12 17.21 5.71
C VAL A 117 18.04 16.43 4.76
N PHE A 118 17.54 16.13 3.55
CA PHE A 118 18.22 15.34 2.53
C PHE A 118 18.73 16.18 1.35
N GLY A 119 18.64 17.51 1.42
CA GLY A 119 19.08 18.41 0.34
C GLY A 119 18.24 18.31 -0.94
N LEU A 120 17.01 17.80 -0.83
CA LEU A 120 16.07 17.66 -1.94
C LEU A 120 15.19 18.92 -2.06
N PRO A 121 14.73 19.27 -3.27
CA PRO A 121 13.76 20.33 -3.46
C PRO A 121 12.41 19.95 -2.82
N SER A 122 11.79 20.88 -2.08
CA SER A 122 10.45 20.66 -1.53
C SER A 122 9.40 20.54 -2.64
N SER A 123 8.53 19.55 -2.52
CA SER A 123 7.35 19.40 -3.37
C SER A 123 6.29 20.41 -2.95
N SER A 124 6.18 21.53 -3.66
CA SER A 124 5.11 22.52 -3.46
C SER A 124 3.90 22.15 -4.35
N THR A 125 2.89 21.51 -3.77
CA THR A 125 1.56 21.47 -4.36
C THR A 125 0.64 22.30 -3.48
N ASN A 126 0.42 23.55 -3.90
CA ASN A 126 -0.62 24.41 -3.34
C ASN A 126 -1.97 23.79 -3.68
N THR A 127 -2.61 23.14 -2.71
CA THR A 127 -4.08 23.05 -2.71
C THR A 127 -4.59 24.20 -1.86
N GLU A 128 -4.71 25.37 -2.47
CA GLU A 128 -5.62 26.40 -1.99
C GLU A 128 -7.04 25.83 -2.10
N THR A 129 -7.66 25.50 -0.97
CA THR A 129 -9.11 25.34 -0.94
C THR A 129 -9.71 26.74 -0.88
N THR A 130 -9.91 27.35 -2.05
CA THR A 130 -10.78 28.51 -2.20
C THR A 130 -12.21 28.07 -1.85
N ASN A 131 -12.70 28.49 -0.68
CA ASN A 131 -14.12 28.71 -0.48
C ASN A 131 -14.36 30.21 -0.54
N ASP A 132 -14.62 30.69 -1.75
CA ASP A 132 -15.24 31.98 -1.97
C ASP A 132 -16.64 31.98 -1.35
N ASN A 133 -16.87 32.89 -0.43
CA ASN A 133 -18.13 33.64 -0.38
C ASN A 133 -17.88 35.02 0.21
N THR A 134 -17.70 35.94 -0.74
CA THR A 134 -18.34 37.27 -0.79
C THR A 134 -17.74 38.40 0.03
N ALA A 135 -16.95 39.18 -0.71
CA ALA A 135 -16.93 40.64 -0.79
C ALA A 135 -16.50 41.46 0.44
N GLY A 136 -15.41 42.21 0.26
CA GLY A 136 -15.35 43.59 0.75
C GLY A 136 -14.12 43.97 1.57
N VAL A 137 -13.08 44.41 0.86
CA VAL A 137 -12.23 45.58 1.18
C VAL A 137 -11.52 45.65 2.56
N SER A 138 -10.21 45.41 2.52
CA SER A 138 -9.09 46.24 3.01
C SER A 138 -9.22 46.97 4.37
N ASN A 139 -8.30 46.70 5.32
CA ASN A 139 -7.20 47.63 5.67
C ASN A 139 -6.34 47.11 6.85
N ASN A 140 -5.03 47.16 6.63
CA ASN A 140 -3.88 47.36 7.52
C ASN A 140 -3.89 46.92 9.00
N GLU A 141 -2.84 46.12 9.29
CA GLU A 141 -1.86 46.24 10.38
C GLU A 141 -2.36 46.53 11.81
N THR A 142 -2.13 45.59 12.74
CA THR A 142 -1.14 45.75 13.83
C THR A 142 -1.13 44.49 14.72
N GLU A 143 0.10 44.01 14.93
CA GLU A 143 0.68 43.15 15.96
C GLU A 143 -0.21 42.52 17.08
N THR A 144 -0.05 41.19 17.19
CA THR A 144 -0.18 40.24 18.34
C THR A 144 -0.49 40.79 19.74
N PRO A 145 -1.28 40.08 20.60
CA PRO A 145 -0.79 38.85 21.21
C PRO A 145 -1.80 37.70 21.47
N ASN A 146 -1.21 36.51 21.41
CA ASN A 146 -1.60 35.25 22.06
C ASN A 146 -2.22 35.45 23.44
N LEU A 147 -3.31 34.72 23.78
CA LEU A 147 -3.54 34.13 25.11
C LEU A 147 -4.84 33.33 25.13
N ASN A 148 -4.67 32.02 25.23
CA ASN A 148 -5.34 31.11 26.16
C ASN A 148 -6.87 31.20 26.38
N ASN A 149 -7.44 29.98 26.33
CA ASN A 149 -8.29 29.38 27.36
C ASN A 149 -9.77 29.17 26.99
N THR A 150 -10.08 27.90 26.75
CA THR A 150 -11.15 27.13 27.38
C THR A 150 -12.57 27.67 27.28
N GLY A 151 -13.33 27.03 26.39
CA GLY A 151 -14.78 27.12 26.33
C GLY A 151 -15.41 26.69 27.66
N SER A 152 -16.10 27.63 28.30
CA SER A 152 -17.10 27.34 29.33
C SER A 152 -18.48 27.47 28.68
N PHE A 153 -19.19 26.35 28.63
CA PHE A 153 -20.54 26.26 28.11
C PHE A 153 -21.54 26.75 29.15
N PHE A 154 -22.19 27.88 28.89
CA PHE A 154 -23.49 28.21 29.46
C PHE A 154 -24.39 28.72 28.35
N ASN A 155 -25.37 27.92 27.97
CA ASN A 155 -26.59 28.43 27.34
C ASN A 155 -27.76 27.94 28.21
N GLN A 156 -28.26 28.83 29.06
CA GLN A 156 -29.60 28.70 29.63
C GLN A 156 -30.56 29.52 28.76
N GLY A 157 -31.75 28.97 28.55
CA GLY A 157 -32.95 29.77 28.42
C GLY A 157 -33.56 29.80 27.02
N ASN A 158 -34.50 28.90 26.78
CA ASN A 158 -35.89 29.34 26.70
C ASN A 158 -36.79 28.29 27.33
#